data_AF-A0A8S3H255-F1
#
_entry.id   AF-A0A8S3H255-F1
#
_cell.length_a   1.000
_cell.length_b   1.000
_cell.length_c   1.000
_cell.angle_alpha   90.00
_cell.angle_beta   90.00
_cell.angle_gamma   90.00
#
_symmetry.space_group_name_H-M   'P 1'
#
loop_
_entity.id
_entity.type
_entity.pdbx_description
1 polymer ?
#
loop_
_entity_poly.entity_id
_entity_poly.type
_entity_poly.pdbx_seq_one_letter_code
_entity_poly.pdbx_strand_id
1 'polypeptide(L)'
;MTAIAFVALGTSLPDTFASKVAAEHDKYADSSIGNVNGSNAVNVFLGIGLPWAMSAWYHYFHNTQFVVEKGSLSFSVTLFCSFAAVGFIMLLVRRLKCFGGGELGGPTKFRVISSLLFLSLWIAYLILSGLENYCHIQL
;
A
#
# COMPACT_ATOMS: atom_id res chain seq x y z
N MET A 1 -6.79 4.45 14.15
CA MET A 1 -6.68 3.54 12.99
C MET A 1 -7.92 3.52 12.09
N THR A 2 -9.13 3.25 12.60
CA THR A 2 -10.32 3.04 11.75
C THR A 2 -10.67 4.21 10.83
N ALA A 3 -10.70 5.46 11.34
CA ALA A 3 -10.97 6.65 10.52
C ALA A 3 -9.91 6.86 9.43
N ILE A 4 -8.63 6.67 9.77
CA ILE A 4 -7.51 6.81 8.82
C ILE A 4 -7.57 5.72 7.75
N ALA A 5 -7.90 4.48 8.11
CA ALA A 5 -8.07 3.37 7.17
C ALA A 5 -9.25 3.60 6.21
N PHE A 6 -10.38 4.12 6.70
CA PHE A 6 -11.53 4.48 5.86
C PHE A 6 -11.22 5.63 4.90
N VAL A 7 -10.49 6.66 5.36
CA VAL A 7 -10.06 7.77 4.51
C VAL A 7 -9.03 7.31 3.46
N ALA A 8 -8.08 6.46 3.86
CA ALA A 8 -7.11 5.85 2.95
C ALA A 8 -7.77 4.94 1.90
N LEU A 9 -8.80 4.18 2.30
CA LEU A 9 -9.66 3.43 1.38
C LEU A 9 -10.38 4.35 0.40
N GLY A 10 -11.02 5.42 0.90
CA GLY A 10 -11.79 6.35 0.06
C GLY A 10 -10.95 7.10 -0.98
N THR A 11 -9.67 7.36 -0.68
CA THR A 11 -8.72 7.99 -1.61
C THR A 11 -8.13 6.99 -2.61
N SER A 12 -7.80 5.77 -2.17
CA SER A 12 -7.18 4.76 -3.03
C SER A 12 -8.15 4.00 -3.94
N LEU A 13 -9.45 3.97 -3.61
CA LEU A 13 -10.48 3.29 -4.41
C LEU A 13 -10.66 3.95 -5.81
N PRO A 14 -10.87 5.26 -5.93
CA PRO A 14 -10.91 5.96 -7.22
C PRO A 14 -9.65 5.73 -8.06
N ASP A 15 -8.46 5.80 -7.46
CA ASP A 15 -7.18 5.55 -8.14
C ASP A 15 -7.09 4.12 -8.68
N THR A 16 -7.61 3.15 -7.91
CA THR A 16 -7.66 1.75 -8.31
C THR A 16 -8.60 1.56 -9.51
N PHE A 17 -9.77 2.21 -9.49
CA PHE A 17 -10.71 2.14 -10.61
C PHE A 17 -10.15 2.82 -11.87
N ALA A 18 -9.54 3.99 -11.73
CA ALA A 18 -8.89 4.68 -12.85
C ALA A 18 -7.77 3.82 -13.47
N SER A 19 -6.96 3.17 -12.63
CA SER A 19 -5.90 2.28 -13.07
C SER A 19 -6.43 1.02 -13.75
N LYS A 20 -7.53 0.45 -13.24
CA LYS A 20 -8.21 -0.70 -13.87
C LYS A 20 -8.75 -0.32 -15.25
N VAL A 21 -9.45 0.80 -15.35
CA VAL A 21 -10.01 1.29 -16.63
C VAL A 21 -8.88 1.56 -17.62
N ALA A 22 -7.79 2.22 -17.19
CA ALA A 22 -6.62 2.44 -18.04
C ALA A 22 -5.97 1.12 -18.52
N ALA A 23 -5.90 0.09 -17.66
CA ALA A 23 -5.37 -1.22 -18.03
C ALA A 23 -6.29 -1.98 -19.01
N GLU A 24 -7.62 -1.79 -18.93
CA GLU A 24 -8.58 -2.45 -19.81
C GLU A 24 -8.60 -1.82 -21.21
N HIS A 25 -8.31 -0.51 -21.31
CA HIS A 25 -8.36 0.24 -22.57
C HIS A 25 -7.00 0.36 -23.28
N ASP A 26 -5.88 0.02 -22.62
CA ASP A 26 -4.54 0.11 -23.18
C ASP A 26 -3.95 -1.28 -23.45
N LYS A 27 -3.38 -1.49 -24.65
CA LYS A 27 -2.84 -2.77 -25.10
C LYS A 27 -1.62 -3.22 -24.28
N TYR A 28 -0.85 -2.26 -23.75
CA TYR A 28 0.36 -2.54 -22.97
C TYR A 28 0.21 -2.20 -21.48
N ALA A 29 -0.97 -1.70 -21.06
CA ALA A 29 -1.24 -1.26 -19.69
C ALA A 29 -0.24 -0.23 -19.13
N ASP A 30 0.56 0.43 -19.99
CA ASP A 30 1.55 1.44 -19.60
C ASP A 30 0.87 2.62 -18.87
N SER A 31 -0.31 3.01 -19.37
CA SER A 31 -1.15 4.06 -18.75
C SER A 31 -1.60 3.68 -17.34
N SER A 32 -1.81 2.39 -17.06
CA SER A 32 -2.18 1.90 -15.74
C SER A 32 -1.00 1.96 -14.76
N ILE A 33 0.19 1.55 -15.19
CA ILE A 33 1.42 1.66 -14.39
C ILE A 33 1.69 3.12 -14.02
N GLY A 34 1.57 4.03 -15.00
CA GLY A 34 1.76 5.46 -14.79
C GLY A 34 0.79 6.04 -13.76
N ASN A 35 -0.48 5.63 -13.84
CA ASN A 35 -1.51 6.10 -12.92
C ASN A 35 -1.30 5.57 -11.49
N VAL A 36 -1.05 4.27 -11.31
CA VAL A 36 -0.80 3.68 -9.98
C VAL A 36 0.43 4.31 -9.33
N ASN A 37 1.53 4.43 -10.07
CA ASN A 37 2.77 4.96 -9.52
C ASN A 37 2.68 6.48 -9.26
N GLY A 38 2.03 7.21 -10.15
CA GLY A 38 1.81 8.65 -10.02
C GLY A 38 0.93 9.02 -8.84
N SER A 39 -0.25 8.40 -8.71
CA SER A 39 -1.16 8.65 -7.57
C SER A 39 -0.51 8.28 -6.24
N ASN A 40 0.22 7.16 -6.17
CA ASN A 40 0.91 6.76 -4.94
C ASN A 40 2.06 7.72 -4.59
N ALA A 41 2.83 8.17 -5.57
CA ALA A 41 3.88 9.17 -5.37
C ALA A 41 3.30 10.49 -4.82
N VAL A 42 2.20 10.97 -5.40
CA VAL A 42 1.50 12.17 -4.91
C VAL A 42 1.03 11.98 -3.46
N ASN A 43 0.42 10.84 -3.13
CA ASN A 43 -0.04 10.57 -1.77
C ASN A 43 1.08 10.57 -0.73
N VAL A 44 2.25 10.01 -1.07
CA VAL A 44 3.41 10.00 -0.15
C VAL A 44 4.06 11.37 -0.07
N PHE A 45 4.42 11.98 -1.22
CA PHE A 45 5.18 13.23 -1.24
C PHE A 45 4.34 14.43 -0.82
N LEU A 46 3.13 14.58 -1.36
CA LEU A 46 2.26 15.70 -1.04
C LEU A 46 1.40 15.42 0.20
N GLY A 47 0.93 14.18 0.37
CA GLY A 47 0.06 13.84 1.51
C GLY A 47 0.80 13.78 2.85
N ILE A 48 2.02 13.24 2.88
CA ILE A 48 2.81 13.11 4.13
C ILE A 48 4.02 14.05 4.13
N GLY A 49 4.74 14.13 3.02
CA GLY A 49 5.99 14.90 2.94
C GLY A 49 5.80 16.41 3.10
N LEU A 50 4.77 16.99 2.48
CA LEU A 50 4.54 18.43 2.51
C LEU A 50 4.12 18.95 3.92
N PRO A 51 3.16 18.33 4.64
CA PRO A 51 2.86 18.72 6.02
C PRO A 51 4.05 18.59 6.96
N TRP A 52 4.86 17.54 6.79
CA TRP A 52 6.07 17.34 7.58
C TRP A 52 7.10 18.45 7.33
N ALA A 53 7.34 18.80 6.07
CA ALA A 53 8.24 19.89 5.70
C ALA A 53 7.76 21.25 6.24
N MET A 54 6.44 21.52 6.15
CA MET A 54 5.84 22.73 6.72
C MET A 54 6.01 22.79 8.25
N SER A 55 5.81 21.66 8.94
CA SER A 55 5.99 21.59 10.39
C SER A 55 7.45 21.81 10.78
N ALA A 56 8.39 21.15 10.10
CA ALA A 56 9.83 21.35 10.33
C ALA A 56 10.23 22.82 10.11
N TRP A 57 9.73 23.46 9.05
CA TRP A 57 9.96 24.88 8.77
C TRP A 57 9.40 25.76 9.89
N TYR A 58 8.15 25.55 10.30
CA TYR A 58 7.53 26.32 11.38
C TYR A 58 8.33 26.26 12.69
N HIS A 59 8.77 25.05 13.08
CA HIS A 59 9.56 24.82 14.28
C HIS A 59 10.96 25.45 14.21
N TYR A 60 11.57 25.45 13.02
CA TYR A 60 12.84 26.13 12.75
C TYR A 60 12.75 27.64 13.01
N PHE A 61 11.69 28.31 12.54
CA PHE A 61 11.53 29.76 12.74
C PHE A 61 11.16 30.15 14.18
N HIS A 62 10.47 29.28 14.91
CA HIS A 62 10.04 29.55 16.29
C HIS A 62 11.03 29.03 17.35
N ASN A 63 12.21 28.52 16.96
CA ASN A 63 13.19 27.90 17.85
C ASN A 63 12.58 26.83 18.79
N THR A 64 11.59 26.08 18.29
CA THR A 64 10.93 25.01 19.04
C THR A 64 11.42 23.65 18.54
N GLN A 65 11.47 22.66 19.42
CA GLN A 65 11.90 21.30 19.06
C GLN A 65 10.75 20.57 18.35
N PHE A 66 11.03 20.03 17.17
CA PHE A 66 10.09 19.18 16.44
C PHE A 66 10.24 17.72 16.90
N VAL A 67 9.45 17.33 17.91
CA VAL A 67 9.45 15.98 18.47
C VAL A 67 8.31 15.18 17.84
N VAL A 68 8.65 14.10 17.13
CA VAL A 68 7.67 13.19 16.53
C VAL A 68 7.67 11.88 17.34
N GLU A 69 6.54 11.60 17.99
CA GLU A 69 6.34 10.32 18.67
C GLU A 69 6.18 9.19 17.63
N LYS A 70 6.99 8.14 17.77
CA LYS A 70 7.07 7.05 16.79
C LYS A 70 5.89 6.06 16.89
N GLY A 71 5.06 6.15 17.93
CA GLY A 71 3.82 5.37 18.11
C GLY A 71 3.93 3.89 17.72
N SER A 72 2.86 3.35 17.15
CA SER A 72 2.78 2.02 16.53
C SER A 72 3.38 1.92 15.12
N LEU A 73 4.11 2.96 14.68
CA LEU A 73 4.64 3.02 13.31
C LEU A 73 5.62 1.89 13.03
N SER A 74 6.46 1.55 14.01
CA SER A 74 7.47 0.50 13.88
C SER A 74 6.84 -0.88 13.62
N PHE A 75 5.77 -1.21 14.34
CA PHE A 75 5.04 -2.46 14.14
C PHE A 75 4.36 -2.50 12.77
N SER A 76 3.62 -1.44 12.42
CA SER A 76 2.90 -1.36 11.15
C SER A 76 3.84 -1.43 9.95
N VAL A 77 5.01 -0.78 10.01
CA VAL A 77 6.04 -0.85 8.95
C VAL A 77 6.64 -2.25 8.86
N THR A 78 6.96 -2.89 9.97
CA THR A 78 7.51 -4.25 9.98
C THR A 78 6.52 -5.25 9.39
N LEU A 79 5.25 -5.17 9.80
CA LEU A 79 4.17 -6.00 9.29
C LEU A 79 3.98 -5.80 7.78
N PHE A 80 3.91 -4.54 7.34
CA PHE A 80 3.82 -4.20 5.92
C PHE A 80 4.99 -4.77 5.11
N CYS A 81 6.23 -4.58 5.58
CA CYS A 81 7.43 -5.11 4.90
C CYS A 81 7.41 -6.63 4.80
N SER A 82 6.96 -7.33 5.86
CA SER A 82 6.86 -8.78 5.85
C SER A 82 5.83 -9.28 4.83
N PHE A 83 4.66 -8.65 4.76
CA PHE A 83 3.61 -9.04 3.82
C PHE A 83 3.94 -8.63 2.40
N ALA A 84 4.62 -7.49 2.21
CA ALA A 84 5.15 -7.09 0.92
C ALA A 84 6.18 -8.11 0.40
N ALA A 85 7.07 -8.62 1.27
CA ALA A 85 8.02 -9.66 0.90
C ALA A 85 7.31 -10.95 0.44
N VAL A 86 6.28 -11.39 1.18
CA VAL A 86 5.44 -12.54 0.78
C VAL A 86 4.77 -12.26 -0.58
N GLY A 87 4.26 -11.05 -0.79
CA GLY A 87 3.67 -10.62 -2.06
C GLY A 87 4.65 -10.66 -3.23
N PHE A 88 5.87 -10.12 -3.05
CA PHE A 88 6.92 -10.18 -4.05
C PHE A 88 7.35 -11.62 -4.36
N ILE A 89 7.53 -12.46 -3.34
CA ILE A 89 7.83 -13.88 -3.52
C ILE A 89 6.73 -14.55 -4.35
N MET A 90 5.46 -14.24 -4.06
CA MET A 90 4.34 -14.77 -4.84
C MET A 90 4.37 -14.32 -6.30
N LEU A 91 4.68 -13.05 -6.58
CA LEU A 91 4.85 -12.55 -7.96
C LEU A 91 6.01 -13.25 -8.68
N LEU A 92 7.13 -13.48 -7.99
CA LEU A 92 8.28 -14.22 -8.53
C LEU A 92 7.92 -15.68 -8.82
N VAL A 93 7.16 -16.33 -7.95
CA VAL A 93 6.65 -17.70 -8.19
C VAL A 93 5.72 -17.74 -9.39
N ARG A 94 4.86 -16.74 -9.58
CA ARG A 94 4.00 -16.63 -10.78
C ARG A 94 4.76 -16.40 -12.07
N ARG A 95 5.96 -15.83 -12.00
CA ARG A 95 6.88 -15.68 -13.14
C ARG A 95 7.41 -17.03 -13.63
N LEU A 96 7.35 -18.08 -12.80
CA LEU A 96 7.77 -19.42 -13.20
C LEU A 96 6.80 -19.99 -14.24
N LYS A 97 7.35 -20.53 -15.33
CA LYS A 97 6.57 -21.10 -16.46
C LYS A 97 5.57 -22.18 -16.02
N CYS A 98 5.84 -22.88 -14.93
CA CYS A 98 4.96 -23.87 -14.31
C CYS A 98 3.57 -23.31 -13.95
N PHE A 99 3.45 -22.02 -13.63
CA PHE A 99 2.21 -21.37 -13.19
C PHE A 99 1.51 -20.52 -14.27
N GLY A 100 1.95 -20.64 -15.52
CA GLY A 100 1.35 -19.94 -16.67
C GLY A 100 2.15 -18.73 -17.19
N GLY A 101 3.31 -18.42 -16.60
CA GLY A 101 4.29 -17.48 -17.15
C GLY A 101 3.87 -16.01 -17.23
N GLY A 102 2.82 -15.61 -16.51
CA GLY A 102 2.32 -14.23 -16.49
C GLY A 102 2.50 -13.59 -15.11
N GLU A 103 3.11 -12.40 -15.07
CA GLU A 103 3.29 -11.59 -13.85
C GLU A 103 1.96 -10.94 -13.42
N LEU A 104 1.27 -10.28 -14.36
CA LEU A 104 -0.09 -9.75 -14.20
C LEU A 104 -1.01 -10.33 -15.28
N GLY A 105 -1.34 -11.61 -15.15
CA GLY A 105 -2.14 -12.32 -16.14
C GLY A 105 -1.92 -13.82 -16.10
N GLY A 106 -2.46 -14.54 -17.08
CA GLY A 106 -2.35 -15.99 -17.18
C GLY A 106 -3.67 -16.73 -16.91
N PRO A 107 -3.61 -18.05 -16.68
CA PRO A 107 -4.80 -18.89 -16.55
C PRO A 107 -5.74 -18.39 -15.43
N THR A 108 -7.04 -18.33 -15.70
CA THR A 108 -8.05 -17.76 -14.80
C THR A 108 -7.96 -18.31 -13.38
N LYS A 109 -7.69 -19.61 -13.23
CA LYS A 109 -7.52 -20.27 -11.93
C LYS A 109 -6.39 -19.65 -11.09
N PHE A 110 -5.19 -19.52 -11.66
CA PHE A 110 -4.02 -18.99 -10.93
C PHE A 110 -4.14 -17.49 -10.65
N ARG A 111 -4.74 -16.73 -11.57
CA ARG A 111 -5.04 -15.31 -11.34
C ARG A 111 -6.00 -15.13 -10.15
N VAL A 112 -7.10 -15.88 -10.08
CA VAL A 112 -8.04 -15.75 -8.95
C VAL A 112 -7.38 -16.14 -7.61
N ILE A 113 -6.64 -17.25 -7.56
CA ILE A 113 -5.93 -17.67 -6.34
C ILE A 113 -4.96 -16.59 -5.85
N SER A 114 -4.16 -16.03 -6.76
CA SER A 114 -3.22 -14.97 -6.43
C SER A 114 -3.90 -13.69 -5.94
N SER A 115 -5.02 -13.30 -6.56
CA SER A 115 -5.80 -12.12 -6.15
C SER A 115 -6.45 -12.33 -4.78
N LEU A 116 -6.96 -13.53 -4.49
CA LEU A 116 -7.50 -13.87 -3.18
C LEU A 116 -6.43 -13.83 -2.08
N LEU A 117 -5.22 -14.30 -2.38
CA LEU A 117 -4.09 -14.23 -1.43
C LEU A 117 -3.67 -12.78 -1.14
N PHE A 118 -3.61 -11.91 -2.15
CA PHE A 118 -3.32 -10.49 -1.91
C PHE A 118 -4.41 -9.80 -1.08
N LEU A 119 -5.68 -10.11 -1.35
CA LEU A 119 -6.79 -9.60 -0.55
C LEU A 119 -6.74 -10.11 0.89
N SER A 120 -6.39 -11.39 1.10
CA SER A 120 -6.28 -11.94 2.45
C SER A 120 -5.11 -11.34 3.23
N LEU A 121 -3.95 -11.11 2.60
CA LEU A 121 -2.83 -10.39 3.22
C LEU A 121 -3.21 -8.96 3.61
N TRP A 122 -3.96 -8.27 2.75
CA TRP A 122 -4.45 -6.91 3.04
C TRP A 122 -5.43 -6.87 4.21
N ILE A 123 -6.40 -7.79 4.25
CA ILE A 123 -7.34 -7.92 5.38
C ILE A 123 -6.58 -8.27 6.66
N ALA A 124 -5.63 -9.21 6.60
CA ALA A 124 -4.80 -9.60 7.73
C ALA A 124 -4.00 -8.41 8.28
N TYR A 125 -3.46 -7.55 7.40
CA TYR A 125 -2.77 -6.33 7.79
C TYR A 125 -3.69 -5.39 8.56
N LEU A 126 -4.90 -5.13 8.05
CA LEU A 126 -5.88 -4.27 8.72
C LEU A 126 -6.30 -4.82 10.09
N ILE A 127 -6.51 -6.13 10.19
CA ILE A 127 -6.90 -6.77 11.45
C ILE A 127 -5.75 -6.69 12.47
N LEU A 128 -4.53 -7.07 12.09
CA LEU A 128 -3.38 -7.08 13.00
C LEU A 128 -2.97 -5.68 13.44
N SER A 129 -2.94 -4.72 12.51
CA SER A 129 -2.68 -3.30 12.81
C SER A 129 -3.80 -2.69 13.66
N GLY A 130 -5.05 -3.10 13.41
CA GLY A 130 -6.18 -2.74 14.26
C GLY A 130 -6.04 -3.27 15.69
N LEU A 131 -5.71 -4.56 15.84
CA LEU A 131 -5.56 -5.23 17.14
C LEU A 131 -4.46 -4.61 18.00
N GLU A 132 -3.33 -4.23 17.40
CA GLU A 132 -2.27 -3.48 18.08
C GLU A 132 -2.79 -2.13 18.59
N ASN A 133 -3.51 -1.39 17.75
CA ASN A 133 -4.05 -0.07 18.11
C ASN A 133 -5.16 -0.13 19.18
N TYR A 134 -5.80 -1.28 19.39
CA TYR A 134 -6.75 -1.53 20.47
C TYR A 134 -6.09 -2.21 21.71
N CYS A 135 -4.75 -2.25 21.78
CA CYS A 135 -3.96 -2.81 22.87
C CYS A 135 -4.20 -4.31 23.16
N HIS A 136 -4.68 -5.08 22.18
CA HIS A 136 -4.86 -6.53 22.36
C HIS A 136 -3.57 -7.33 22.09
N ILE A 137 -2.62 -6.75 21.36
CA ILE A 137 -1.31 -7.33 21.05
C ILE A 137 -0.27 -6.22 21.20
N GLN A 138 0.66 -6.36 22.16
CA GLN A 138 1.83 -5.50 22.28
C GLN A 138 3.07 -6.38 22.08
N LEU A 139 3.79 -6.17 20.99
CA LEU A 139 5.06 -6.83 20.66
C LEU A 139 6.07 -5.79 20.22
#